data_AF-A0A5Q2W0B6-F1
#
_entry.id   AF-A0A5Q2W0B6-F1
#
_cell.length_a   1.000
_cell.length_b   1.000
_cell.length_c   1.000
_cell.angle_alpha   90.00
_cell.angle_beta   90.00
_cell.angle_gamma   90.00
#
_symmetry.space_group_name_H-M   'P 1'
#
loop_
_entity.id
_entity.type
_entity.pdbx_description
1 polymer ?
#
loop_
_entity_poly.entity_id
_entity_poly.type
_entity_poly.pdbx_seq_one_letter_code
_entity_poly.pdbx_strand_id
1 'polypeptide(L)'
;MSIEPTGADVRRGPFRAGDKVQLTDPKGRLSTITLEEAGAFHTHRGWFSHDALIGAPEGTVVASSGGIEYLALRPLLSDYVLSMPRGATVIYPKDAGQIVTEADIYPGARVVEAGVGSGGLTLSLLRAVGDAGSVLSIERREDFAAIARGNVENFFGGPHPAWRLEAGDFADVLPRVAAPGSIDRIVLDMLAPWENIDAAAGALAPGGLLVAYVATTTQLSRLAEDIKDDGRWTEPIAWETMVRGWHLEGLAVRPDHRMVAHTGFLISTRRLAPGTVAPTRRRRPAPGAYSEPPVEVDPTRLAEDLGEREVSAKKIRRVRRAHEADRAARDDRAARHVDPASPDADSVPIVEEEVPDE
;
A
#
# COMPACT_ATOMS: atom_id res chain seq x y z
N MET A 1 26.72 5.19 -9.71
CA MET A 1 25.57 6.00 -10.19
C MET A 1 24.47 5.82 -9.16
N SER A 2 24.04 6.87 -8.46
CA SER A 2 22.83 6.77 -7.63
C SER A 2 21.64 6.63 -8.58
N ILE A 3 20.99 5.47 -8.56
CA ILE A 3 19.74 5.27 -9.29
C ILE A 3 18.70 6.11 -8.57
N GLU A 4 18.19 7.17 -9.21
CA GLU A 4 17.08 7.93 -8.63
C GLU A 4 15.83 7.05 -8.56
N PRO A 5 15.05 7.11 -7.46
CA PRO A 5 13.80 6.35 -7.37
C PRO A 5 12.83 6.71 -8.51
N THR A 6 12.14 5.70 -9.03
CA THR A 6 11.22 5.85 -10.16
C THR A 6 10.17 6.94 -9.91
N GLY A 7 10.06 7.88 -10.85
CA GLY A 7 9.11 9.00 -10.81
C GLY A 7 9.43 10.11 -9.81
N ALA A 8 10.63 10.14 -9.21
CA ALA A 8 11.06 11.26 -8.36
C ALA A 8 11.34 12.54 -9.16
N ASP A 9 11.82 12.39 -10.39
CA ASP A 9 12.18 13.44 -11.33
C ASP A 9 10.97 14.26 -11.82
N VAL A 10 9.83 13.60 -12.03
CA VAL A 10 8.55 14.24 -12.40
C VAL A 10 7.85 14.95 -11.23
N ARG A 11 8.44 14.90 -10.02
CA ARG A 11 7.87 15.45 -8.77
C ARG A 11 8.66 16.61 -8.19
N ARG A 12 9.71 17.08 -8.88
CA ARG A 12 10.64 18.08 -8.33
C ARG A 12 11.06 19.08 -9.39
N GLY A 13 11.49 20.24 -8.90
CA GLY A 13 11.97 21.34 -9.74
C GLY A 13 10.82 22.13 -10.37
N PRO A 14 11.13 23.03 -11.32
CA PRO A 14 10.13 23.82 -12.03
C PRO A 14 9.16 22.95 -12.82
N PHE A 15 7.99 23.48 -13.14
CA PHE A 15 7.03 22.82 -14.02
C PHE A 15 7.61 22.61 -15.42
N ARG A 16 7.26 21.49 -16.04
CA ARG A 16 7.66 21.11 -17.41
C ARG A 16 6.44 20.75 -18.24
N ALA A 17 6.58 20.77 -19.56
CA ALA A 17 5.59 20.15 -20.43
C ALA A 17 5.41 18.67 -20.06
N GLY A 18 4.18 18.18 -20.06
CA GLY A 18 3.79 16.85 -19.59
C GLY A 18 3.49 16.76 -18.09
N ASP A 19 3.89 17.75 -17.27
CA ASP A 19 3.59 17.72 -15.85
C ASP A 19 2.09 17.84 -15.60
N LYS A 20 1.59 17.08 -14.62
CA LYS A 20 0.25 17.28 -14.08
C LYS A 20 0.27 18.38 -13.04
N VAL A 21 -0.63 19.34 -13.19
CA VAL A 21 -0.76 20.50 -12.31
C VAL A 21 -2.19 20.59 -11.80
N GLN A 22 -2.31 20.71 -10.49
CA GLN A 22 -3.54 21.05 -9.81
C GLN A 22 -3.61 22.57 -9.62
N LEU A 23 -4.70 23.14 -10.11
CA LEU A 23 -5.04 24.55 -10.03
C LEU A 23 -6.11 24.74 -8.96
N THR A 24 -5.86 25.66 -8.03
CA THR A 24 -6.81 26.03 -6.97
C THR A 24 -7.27 27.47 -7.18
N ASP A 25 -8.58 27.67 -7.36
CA ASP A 25 -9.18 29.00 -7.49
C ASP A 25 -9.40 29.67 -6.11
N PRO A 26 -9.80 30.96 -6.04
CA PRO A 26 -10.02 31.65 -4.76
C PRO A 26 -11.19 31.09 -3.92
N LYS A 27 -12.01 30.21 -4.49
CA LYS A 27 -13.07 29.48 -3.79
C LYS A 27 -12.60 28.09 -3.33
N GLY A 28 -11.33 27.75 -3.50
CA GLY A 28 -10.76 26.45 -3.17
C GLY A 28 -11.17 25.33 -4.14
N ARG A 29 -11.72 25.66 -5.33
CA ARG A 29 -12.09 24.65 -6.32
C ARG A 29 -10.85 24.18 -7.06
N LEU A 30 -10.72 22.86 -7.14
CA LEU A 30 -9.58 22.18 -7.76
C LEU A 30 -9.89 21.86 -9.23
N SER A 31 -8.88 22.02 -10.09
CA SER A 31 -8.89 21.55 -11.48
C SER A 31 -7.53 20.95 -11.80
N THR A 32 -7.50 19.77 -12.43
CA THR A 32 -6.24 19.11 -12.78
C THR A 32 -6.04 19.19 -14.28
N ILE A 33 -4.88 19.68 -14.71
CA ILE A 33 -4.49 19.80 -16.11
C ILE A 33 -3.17 19.06 -16.35
N THR A 34 -2.88 18.76 -17.62
CA THR A 34 -1.55 18.35 -18.07
C THR A 34 -0.98 19.54 -18.85
N LEU A 35 0.23 19.97 -18.51
CA LEU A 35 0.88 21.08 -19.21
C LEU A 35 1.32 20.64 -20.61
N GLU A 36 1.14 21.51 -21.58
CA GLU A 36 1.44 21.28 -22.99
C GLU A 36 2.05 22.57 -23.53
N GLU A 37 3.11 22.48 -24.34
CA GLU A 37 3.70 23.65 -25.00
C GLU A 37 2.67 24.33 -25.90
N ALA A 38 2.55 25.66 -25.80
CA ALA A 38 1.50 26.43 -26.48
C ALA A 38 0.06 25.98 -26.16
N GLY A 39 -0.13 25.15 -25.13
CA GLY A 39 -1.44 24.77 -24.62
C GLY A 39 -2.09 25.90 -23.82
N ALA A 40 -3.39 25.78 -23.58
CA ALA A 40 -4.14 26.76 -22.78
C ALA A 40 -5.18 26.09 -21.89
N PHE A 41 -5.35 26.62 -20.69
CA PHE A 41 -6.41 26.24 -19.79
C PHE A 41 -7.61 27.17 -19.96
N HIS A 42 -8.77 26.61 -20.29
CA HIS A 42 -10.00 27.37 -20.50
C HIS A 42 -11.01 27.13 -19.40
N THR A 43 -11.63 28.21 -18.94
CA THR A 43 -12.76 28.17 -18.01
C THR A 43 -13.86 29.13 -18.47
N HIS A 44 -15.02 29.04 -17.82
CA HIS A 44 -16.08 30.04 -17.95
C HIS A 44 -15.68 31.45 -17.49
N ARG A 45 -14.48 31.64 -16.91
CA ARG A 45 -13.95 32.92 -16.39
C ARG A 45 -12.67 33.35 -17.11
N GLY A 46 -12.53 32.96 -18.37
CA GLY A 46 -11.36 33.26 -19.19
C GLY A 46 -10.37 32.11 -19.25
N TRP A 47 -9.18 32.42 -19.73
CA TRP A 47 -8.14 31.43 -20.05
C TRP A 47 -6.74 31.93 -19.68
N PHE A 48 -5.76 31.03 -19.61
CA PHE A 48 -4.34 31.39 -19.57
C PHE A 48 -3.50 30.36 -20.32
N SER A 49 -2.34 30.78 -20.85
CA SER A 49 -1.39 29.88 -21.53
C SER A 49 -0.65 28.99 -20.53
N HIS A 50 -0.47 27.71 -20.87
CA HIS A 50 0.38 26.79 -20.11
C HIS A 50 1.83 27.27 -20.02
N ASP A 51 2.30 28.04 -21.00
CA ASP A 51 3.66 28.62 -21.01
C ASP A 51 3.88 29.60 -19.85
N ALA A 52 2.80 30.13 -19.24
CA ALA A 52 2.91 30.95 -18.04
C ALA A 52 3.31 30.13 -16.79
N LEU A 53 3.13 28.81 -16.83
CA LEU A 53 3.51 27.89 -15.76
C LEU A 53 4.77 27.11 -16.09
N ILE A 54 5.01 26.74 -17.35
CA ILE A 54 6.22 26.00 -17.75
C ILE A 54 7.47 26.81 -17.38
N GLY A 55 8.40 26.18 -16.67
CA GLY A 55 9.61 26.82 -16.13
C GLY A 55 9.43 27.55 -14.80
N ALA A 56 8.20 27.75 -14.32
CA ALA A 56 7.92 28.36 -13.03
C ALA A 56 8.02 27.33 -11.88
N PRO A 57 8.36 27.75 -10.65
CA PRO A 57 8.34 26.86 -9.49
C PRO A 57 6.90 26.50 -9.06
N GLU A 58 6.74 25.40 -8.33
CA GLU A 58 5.48 25.07 -7.65
C GLU A 58 5.09 26.15 -6.64
N GLY A 59 3.78 26.36 -6.47
CA GLY A 59 3.24 27.41 -5.62
C GLY A 59 3.15 28.77 -6.32
N THR A 60 3.38 28.81 -7.63
CA THR A 60 3.18 30.03 -8.45
C THR A 60 1.69 30.29 -8.66
N VAL A 61 1.32 31.57 -8.70
CA VAL A 61 -0.03 32.02 -9.03
C VAL A 61 -0.07 32.54 -10.47
N VAL A 62 -1.06 32.11 -11.24
CA VAL A 62 -1.33 32.60 -12.60
C VAL A 62 -2.72 33.24 -12.67
N ALA A 63 -2.82 34.40 -13.30
CA ALA A 63 -4.10 35.07 -13.53
C ALA A 63 -4.67 34.68 -14.89
N SER A 64 -5.96 34.36 -14.94
CA SER A 64 -6.68 34.21 -16.21
C SER A 64 -6.89 35.55 -16.90
N SER A 65 -7.24 35.51 -18.19
CA SER A 65 -7.68 36.69 -18.97
C SER A 65 -8.86 37.44 -18.34
N GLY A 66 -9.62 36.79 -17.44
CA GLY A 66 -10.72 37.38 -16.68
C GLY A 66 -10.31 37.89 -15.28
N GLY A 67 -9.02 37.90 -14.96
CA GLY A 67 -8.47 38.38 -13.68
C GLY A 67 -8.64 37.41 -12.50
N ILE A 68 -8.99 36.14 -12.74
CA ILE A 68 -9.09 35.14 -11.68
C ILE A 68 -7.74 34.49 -11.46
N GLU A 69 -7.26 34.54 -10.23
CA GLU A 69 -5.98 33.93 -9.82
C GLU A 69 -6.14 32.44 -9.53
N TYR A 70 -5.17 31.66 -9.98
CA TYR A 70 -5.08 30.22 -9.75
C TYR A 70 -3.73 29.88 -9.15
N LEU A 71 -3.72 29.22 -7.99
CA LEU A 71 -2.51 28.63 -7.39
C LEU A 71 -2.20 27.31 -8.08
N ALA A 72 -0.99 27.16 -8.63
CA ALA A 72 -0.53 25.95 -9.30
C ALA A 72 0.40 25.11 -8.41
N LEU A 73 0.04 23.86 -8.19
CA LEU A 73 0.83 22.86 -7.44
C LEU A 73 0.80 21.52 -8.18
N ARG A 74 1.83 20.67 -8.05
CA ARG A 74 1.71 19.28 -8.50
C ARG A 74 0.73 18.55 -7.57
N PRO A 75 -0.17 17.71 -8.10
CA PRO A 75 -1.13 16.99 -7.28
C PRO A 75 -0.40 16.00 -6.35
N LEU A 76 -0.82 15.97 -5.08
CA LEU A 76 -0.42 14.89 -4.18
C LEU A 76 -1.02 13.57 -4.69
N LEU A 77 -0.55 12.43 -4.15
CA LEU A 77 -1.15 11.14 -4.50
C LEU A 77 -2.65 11.10 -4.19
N SER A 78 -3.03 11.64 -3.03
CA SER A 78 -4.43 11.74 -2.61
C SER A 78 -5.29 12.53 -3.61
N ASP A 79 -4.73 13.57 -4.21
CA ASP A 79 -5.43 14.41 -5.17
C ASP A 79 -5.53 13.73 -6.53
N TYR A 80 -4.44 13.08 -6.94
CA TYR A 80 -4.36 12.35 -8.21
C TYR A 80 -5.36 11.20 -8.25
N VAL A 81 -5.41 10.38 -7.21
CA VAL A 81 -6.32 9.22 -7.13
C VAL A 81 -7.79 9.62 -7.27
N LEU A 82 -8.17 10.79 -6.75
CA LEU A 82 -9.55 11.28 -6.81
C LEU A 82 -9.91 11.99 -8.12
N SER A 83 -8.91 12.37 -8.92
CA SER A 83 -9.08 13.14 -10.16
C SER A 83 -8.71 12.40 -11.44
N MET A 84 -8.01 11.26 -11.33
CA MET A 84 -7.62 10.45 -12.48
C MET A 84 -8.84 9.87 -13.22
N PRO A 85 -8.71 9.54 -14.52
CA PRO A 85 -9.73 8.78 -15.25
C PRO A 85 -10.09 7.48 -14.53
N ARG A 86 -11.38 7.19 -14.37
CA ARG A 86 -11.86 6.02 -13.62
C ARG A 86 -12.67 5.08 -14.51
N GLY A 87 -12.25 3.81 -14.55
CA GLY A 87 -13.08 2.71 -15.06
C GLY A 87 -13.92 2.05 -13.95
N ALA A 88 -13.37 2.06 -12.73
CA ALA A 88 -13.99 1.53 -11.53
C ALA A 88 -13.88 2.51 -10.35
N THR A 89 -14.69 2.30 -9.32
CA THR A 89 -14.54 2.97 -8.02
C THR A 89 -13.14 2.71 -7.47
N VAL A 90 -12.54 3.74 -6.88
CA VAL A 90 -11.19 3.67 -6.31
C VAL A 90 -11.26 3.52 -4.80
N ILE A 91 -10.29 2.81 -4.23
CA ILE A 91 -10.01 2.88 -2.79
C ILE A 91 -9.64 4.32 -2.44
N TYR A 92 -10.33 4.87 -1.44
CA TYR A 92 -10.11 6.24 -1.01
C TYR A 92 -8.74 6.37 -0.30
N PRO A 93 -8.09 7.56 -0.35
CA PRO A 93 -6.78 7.75 0.28
C PRO A 93 -6.72 7.37 1.77
N LYS A 94 -7.81 7.57 2.52
CA LYS A 94 -7.89 7.15 3.93
C LYS A 94 -7.73 5.64 4.09
N ASP A 95 -8.31 4.86 3.20
CA ASP A 95 -8.33 3.40 3.24
C ASP A 95 -7.01 2.86 2.67
N ALA A 96 -6.49 3.45 1.59
CA ALA A 96 -5.18 3.10 1.04
C ALA A 96 -4.05 3.32 2.06
N GLY A 97 -4.10 4.42 2.81
CA GLY A 97 -3.15 4.67 3.90
C GLY A 97 -3.23 3.61 5.01
N GLN A 98 -4.45 3.22 5.40
CA GLN A 98 -4.66 2.14 6.35
C GLN A 98 -4.16 0.79 5.82
N ILE A 99 -4.42 0.46 4.56
CA ILE A 99 -3.89 -0.75 3.93
C ILE A 99 -2.37 -0.77 3.98
N VAL A 100 -1.70 0.30 3.55
CA VAL A 100 -0.23 0.37 3.57
C VAL A 100 0.33 0.18 4.99
N THR A 101 -0.28 0.82 5.99
CA THR A 101 0.18 0.72 7.39
C THR A 101 -0.17 -0.61 8.05
N GLU A 102 -1.44 -1.00 8.04
CA GLU A 102 -1.96 -2.18 8.77
C GLU A 102 -1.61 -3.50 8.08
N ALA A 103 -1.43 -3.48 6.75
CA ALA A 103 -0.84 -4.61 6.04
C ALA A 103 0.69 -4.64 6.16
N ASP A 104 1.32 -3.64 6.78
CA ASP A 104 2.77 -3.54 6.93
C ASP A 104 3.47 -3.72 5.57
N ILE A 105 3.12 -2.86 4.61
CA ILE A 105 3.78 -2.82 3.29
C ILE A 105 5.09 -2.05 3.45
N TYR A 106 6.21 -2.76 3.29
CA TYR A 106 7.55 -2.21 3.52
C TYR A 106 8.40 -2.19 2.24
N PRO A 107 9.48 -1.38 2.19
CA PRO A 107 10.40 -1.36 1.07
C PRO A 107 11.02 -2.74 0.81
N GLY A 108 10.92 -3.24 -0.43
CA GLY A 108 11.38 -4.58 -0.81
C GLY A 108 10.35 -5.70 -0.64
N ALA A 109 9.15 -5.42 -0.13
CA ALA A 109 8.10 -6.43 0.00
C ALA A 109 7.62 -6.95 -1.36
N ARG A 110 7.22 -8.23 -1.40
CA ARG A 110 6.51 -8.86 -2.53
C ARG A 110 5.03 -8.86 -2.23
N VAL A 111 4.30 -7.99 -2.91
CA VAL A 111 2.88 -7.73 -2.70
C VAL A 111 2.10 -8.22 -3.89
N VAL A 112 0.98 -8.90 -3.64
CA VAL A 112 -0.03 -9.18 -4.68
C VAL A 112 -1.26 -8.34 -4.39
N GLU A 113 -1.82 -7.73 -5.42
CA GLU A 113 -3.10 -7.03 -5.39
C GLU A 113 -4.04 -7.68 -6.40
N ALA A 114 -5.33 -7.78 -6.08
CA ALA A 114 -6.34 -8.19 -7.04
C ALA A 114 -7.63 -7.39 -6.93
N GLY A 115 -8.18 -7.04 -8.10
CA GLY A 115 -9.16 -5.95 -8.21
C GLY A 115 -8.45 -4.61 -8.36
N VAL A 116 -7.71 -4.44 -9.44
CA VAL A 116 -6.84 -3.28 -9.69
C VAL A 116 -7.68 -2.05 -10.02
N GLY A 117 -8.79 -2.26 -10.73
CA GLY A 117 -9.74 -1.21 -11.09
C GLY A 117 -9.05 -0.08 -11.86
N SER A 118 -9.01 1.11 -11.28
CA SER A 118 -8.37 2.29 -11.90
C SER A 118 -6.89 2.49 -11.47
N GLY A 119 -6.29 1.57 -10.71
CA GLY A 119 -4.89 1.61 -10.27
C GLY A 119 -4.61 2.50 -9.04
N GLY A 120 -5.64 2.96 -8.33
CA GLY A 120 -5.48 3.92 -7.23
C GLY A 120 -4.71 3.37 -6.02
N LEU A 121 -5.03 2.13 -5.62
CA LEU A 121 -4.31 1.44 -4.55
C LEU A 121 -2.91 1.02 -5.03
N THR A 122 -2.79 0.52 -6.26
CA THR A 122 -1.51 0.15 -6.89
C THR A 122 -0.45 1.25 -6.78
N LEU A 123 -0.82 2.53 -7.00
CA LEU A 123 0.09 3.67 -6.81
C LEU A 123 0.64 3.77 -5.38
N SER A 124 -0.20 3.51 -4.38
CA SER A 124 0.19 3.55 -2.97
C SER A 124 1.11 2.38 -2.62
N LEU A 125 0.81 1.19 -3.15
CA LEU A 125 1.62 -0.02 -2.98
C LEU A 125 3.01 0.15 -3.60
N LEU A 126 3.09 0.64 -4.84
CA LEU A 126 4.37 0.86 -5.54
C LEU A 126 5.27 1.83 -4.79
N ARG A 127 4.70 2.93 -4.27
CA ARG A 127 5.46 3.86 -3.42
C ARG A 127 5.96 3.24 -2.13
N ALA A 128 5.19 2.35 -1.51
CA ALA A 128 5.54 1.72 -0.26
C ALA A 128 6.62 0.65 -0.43
N VAL A 129 6.54 -0.17 -1.48
CA VAL A 129 7.54 -1.22 -1.76
C VAL A 129 8.82 -0.67 -2.38
N GLY A 130 8.74 0.46 -3.10
CA GLY A 130 9.86 1.04 -3.84
C GLY A 130 10.38 0.18 -4.98
N ASP A 131 11.40 0.67 -5.66
CA ASP A 131 11.96 0.07 -6.88
C ASP A 131 12.57 -1.32 -6.68
N ALA A 132 12.96 -1.65 -5.44
CA ALA A 132 13.54 -2.94 -5.07
C ALA A 132 12.51 -3.98 -4.61
N GLY A 133 11.24 -3.59 -4.45
CA GLY A 133 10.15 -4.49 -4.13
C GLY A 133 9.45 -5.05 -5.37
N SER A 134 8.27 -5.64 -5.18
CA SER A 134 7.40 -6.02 -6.29
C SER A 134 5.93 -5.91 -5.92
N VAL A 135 5.14 -5.42 -6.87
CA VAL A 135 3.68 -5.45 -6.85
C VAL A 135 3.22 -6.24 -8.07
N LEU A 136 2.63 -7.41 -7.83
CA LEU A 136 1.90 -8.17 -8.83
C LEU A 136 0.42 -7.82 -8.72
N SER A 137 -0.09 -7.09 -9.70
CA SER A 137 -1.51 -6.73 -9.80
C SER A 137 -2.22 -7.71 -10.75
N ILE A 138 -3.35 -8.28 -10.32
CA ILE A 138 -4.18 -9.18 -11.12
C ILE A 138 -5.55 -8.54 -11.34
N GLU A 139 -5.89 -8.31 -12.60
CA GLU A 139 -7.18 -7.73 -12.99
C GLU A 139 -7.88 -8.64 -14.00
N ARG A 140 -9.13 -9.01 -13.71
CA ARG A 140 -9.90 -9.92 -14.56
C ARG A 140 -10.35 -9.23 -15.85
N ARG A 141 -10.58 -7.91 -15.80
CA ARG A 141 -11.11 -7.11 -16.89
C ARG A 141 -9.99 -6.39 -17.65
N GLU A 142 -9.73 -6.80 -18.88
CA GLU A 142 -8.66 -6.22 -19.71
C GLU A 142 -8.81 -4.71 -19.93
N ASP A 143 -10.04 -4.21 -20.05
CA ASP A 143 -10.33 -2.78 -20.18
C ASP A 143 -9.92 -2.00 -18.92
N PHE A 144 -10.15 -2.58 -17.74
CA PHE A 144 -9.71 -2.00 -16.47
C PHE A 144 -8.19 -2.10 -16.30
N ALA A 145 -7.59 -3.21 -16.71
CA ALA A 145 -6.14 -3.37 -16.71
C ALA A 145 -5.44 -2.29 -17.56
N ALA A 146 -5.99 -1.97 -18.74
CA ALA A 146 -5.47 -0.92 -19.61
C ALA A 146 -5.60 0.48 -18.97
N ILE A 147 -6.73 0.79 -18.33
CA ILE A 147 -6.94 2.05 -17.60
C ILE A 147 -5.96 2.17 -16.43
N ALA A 148 -5.81 1.11 -15.62
CA ALA A 148 -4.87 1.08 -14.52
C ALA A 148 -3.43 1.32 -15.00
N ARG A 149 -3.02 0.67 -16.09
CA ARG A 149 -1.70 0.89 -16.71
C ARG A 149 -1.48 2.35 -17.08
N GLY A 150 -2.41 2.95 -17.82
CA GLY A 150 -2.32 4.35 -18.19
C GLY A 150 -2.22 5.27 -16.96
N ASN A 151 -3.05 5.04 -15.94
CA ASN A 151 -3.04 5.87 -14.73
C ASN A 151 -1.75 5.74 -13.92
N VAL A 152 -1.22 4.52 -13.77
CA VAL A 152 0.02 4.25 -13.03
C VAL A 152 1.22 4.83 -13.76
N GLU A 153 1.36 4.56 -15.05
CA GLU A 153 2.49 5.04 -15.84
C GLU A 153 2.49 6.58 -15.94
N ASN A 154 1.32 7.19 -16.13
CA ASN A 154 1.19 8.66 -16.13
C ASN A 154 1.60 9.30 -14.80
N PHE A 155 1.44 8.59 -13.68
CA PHE A 155 1.79 9.12 -12.36
C PHE A 155 3.30 9.08 -12.08
N PHE A 156 3.96 8.04 -12.58
CA PHE A 156 5.39 7.80 -12.41
C PHE A 156 6.24 8.33 -13.58
N GLY A 157 5.63 8.79 -14.67
CA GLY A 157 6.34 9.24 -15.86
C GLY A 157 6.79 8.10 -16.80
N GLY A 158 6.24 6.90 -16.60
CA GLY A 158 6.57 5.71 -17.38
C GLY A 158 6.34 4.40 -16.62
N PRO A 159 6.75 3.25 -17.18
CA PRO A 159 6.66 1.95 -16.53
C PRO A 159 7.44 1.91 -15.20
N HIS A 160 6.84 1.32 -14.17
CA HIS A 160 7.50 1.15 -12.88
C HIS A 160 8.19 -0.22 -12.80
N PRO A 161 9.48 -0.31 -12.43
CA PRO A 161 10.25 -1.57 -12.49
C PRO A 161 9.71 -2.64 -11.53
N ALA A 162 9.18 -2.23 -10.37
CA ALA A 162 8.57 -3.12 -9.40
C ALA A 162 7.16 -3.61 -9.79
N TRP A 163 6.58 -3.15 -10.91
CA TRP A 163 5.17 -3.45 -11.22
C TRP A 163 5.02 -4.49 -12.32
N ARG A 164 4.18 -5.50 -12.04
CA ARG A 164 3.71 -6.47 -13.03
C ARG A 164 2.18 -6.52 -12.97
N LEU A 165 1.54 -6.40 -14.14
CA LEU A 165 0.09 -6.46 -14.28
C LEU A 165 -0.29 -7.67 -15.14
N GLU A 166 -1.10 -8.57 -14.60
CA GLU A 166 -1.59 -9.77 -15.26
C GLU A 166 -3.11 -9.70 -15.44
N ALA A 167 -3.58 -10.15 -16.60
CA ALA A 167 -5.01 -10.25 -16.89
C ALA A 167 -5.52 -11.65 -16.55
N GLY A 168 -6.66 -11.74 -15.86
CA GLY A 168 -7.34 -13.00 -15.57
C GLY A 168 -7.90 -13.11 -14.16
N ASP A 169 -8.44 -14.29 -13.86
CA ASP A 169 -8.95 -14.60 -12.53
C ASP A 169 -7.79 -14.82 -11.54
N PHE A 170 -7.94 -14.31 -10.32
CA PHE A 170 -6.90 -14.40 -9.30
C PHE A 170 -6.54 -15.85 -8.94
N ALA A 171 -7.55 -16.70 -8.76
CA ALA A 171 -7.34 -18.09 -8.35
C ALA A 171 -6.60 -18.89 -9.44
N ASP A 172 -6.78 -18.52 -10.72
CA ASP A 172 -6.13 -19.16 -11.85
C ASP A 172 -4.74 -18.59 -12.17
N VAL A 173 -4.57 -17.26 -12.02
CA VAL A 173 -3.33 -16.57 -12.38
C VAL A 173 -2.27 -16.76 -11.30
N LEU A 174 -2.61 -16.52 -10.03
CA LEU A 174 -1.62 -16.44 -8.96
C LEU A 174 -0.75 -17.71 -8.82
N PRO A 175 -1.29 -18.94 -8.81
CA PRO A 175 -0.49 -20.15 -8.70
C PRO A 175 0.48 -20.39 -9.87
N ARG A 176 0.21 -19.80 -11.05
CA ARG A 176 1.09 -19.91 -12.22
C ARG A 176 2.26 -18.95 -12.19
N VAL A 177 2.09 -17.79 -11.54
CA VAL A 177 3.03 -16.67 -11.61
C VAL A 177 3.79 -16.42 -10.32
N ALA A 178 3.38 -17.01 -9.20
CA ALA A 178 4.06 -16.94 -7.92
C ALA A 178 4.38 -18.35 -7.39
N ALA A 179 5.61 -18.52 -6.89
CA ALA A 179 5.97 -19.77 -6.22
C ALA A 179 5.21 -19.90 -4.88
N PRO A 180 4.89 -21.12 -4.44
CA PRO A 180 4.26 -21.33 -3.14
C PRO A 180 5.07 -20.71 -2.00
N GLY A 181 4.40 -20.03 -1.07
CA GLY A 181 5.05 -19.39 0.09
C GLY A 181 6.01 -18.25 -0.25
N SER A 182 5.93 -17.67 -1.46
CA SER A 182 6.84 -16.61 -1.92
C SER A 182 6.27 -15.20 -1.82
N ILE A 183 5.03 -15.02 -1.39
CA ILE A 183 4.41 -13.69 -1.28
C ILE A 183 4.40 -13.23 0.17
N ASP A 184 4.73 -11.96 0.41
CA ASP A 184 4.77 -11.39 1.76
C ASP A 184 3.39 -10.85 2.16
N ARG A 185 2.67 -10.20 1.22
CA ARG A 185 1.40 -9.51 1.45
C ARG A 185 0.43 -9.71 0.29
N ILE A 186 -0.85 -9.90 0.58
CA ILE A 186 -1.93 -9.95 -0.41
C ILE A 186 -3.00 -8.92 -0.04
N VAL A 187 -3.43 -8.12 -1.02
CA VAL A 187 -4.54 -7.17 -0.90
C VAL A 187 -5.65 -7.55 -1.90
N LEU A 188 -6.88 -7.74 -1.43
CA LEU A 188 -8.03 -8.07 -2.27
C LEU A 188 -9.09 -6.96 -2.21
N ASP A 189 -9.45 -6.38 -3.35
CA ASP A 189 -10.55 -5.43 -3.51
C ASP A 189 -11.53 -5.93 -4.58
N MET A 190 -12.42 -6.83 -4.19
CA MET A 190 -13.31 -7.51 -5.12
C MET A 190 -14.63 -7.91 -4.47
N LEU A 191 -15.60 -8.31 -5.29
CA LEU A 191 -16.94 -8.66 -4.81
C LEU A 191 -16.95 -9.95 -3.96
N ALA A 192 -16.09 -10.93 -4.29
CA ALA A 192 -16.09 -12.26 -3.70
C ALA A 192 -14.68 -12.70 -3.25
N PRO A 193 -14.05 -12.00 -2.28
CA PRO A 193 -12.70 -12.33 -1.81
C PRO A 193 -12.60 -13.72 -1.18
N TRP A 194 -13.71 -14.28 -0.67
CA TRP A 194 -13.76 -15.62 -0.08
C TRP A 194 -13.46 -16.74 -1.08
N GLU A 195 -13.68 -16.53 -2.38
CA GLU A 195 -13.38 -17.52 -3.43
C GLU A 195 -11.87 -17.70 -3.63
N ASN A 196 -11.05 -16.80 -3.05
CA ASN A 196 -9.62 -16.70 -3.29
C ASN A 196 -8.76 -17.08 -2.07
N ILE A 197 -9.39 -17.57 -0.99
CA ILE A 197 -8.69 -17.94 0.25
C ILE A 197 -7.64 -19.02 -0.01
N ASP A 198 -7.96 -20.05 -0.80
CA ASP A 198 -7.04 -21.17 -1.06
C ASP A 198 -5.81 -20.73 -1.88
N ALA A 199 -6.03 -20.01 -2.98
CA ALA A 199 -4.95 -19.45 -3.79
C ALA A 199 -4.05 -18.50 -2.97
N ALA A 200 -4.65 -17.65 -2.14
CA ALA A 200 -3.91 -16.77 -1.24
C ALA A 200 -3.10 -17.55 -0.20
N ALA A 201 -3.67 -18.60 0.40
CA ALA A 201 -3.00 -19.44 1.40
C ALA A 201 -1.81 -20.22 0.82
N GLY A 202 -1.87 -20.59 -0.47
CA GLY A 202 -0.78 -21.26 -1.19
C GLY A 202 0.38 -20.32 -1.52
N ALA A 203 0.08 -19.07 -1.89
CA ALA A 203 1.09 -18.09 -2.29
C ALA A 203 1.79 -17.40 -1.11
N LEU A 204 1.07 -17.13 -0.02
CA LEU A 204 1.63 -16.41 1.14
C LEU A 204 2.67 -17.25 1.89
N ALA A 205 3.80 -16.63 2.20
CA ALA A 205 4.76 -17.16 3.15
C ALA A 205 4.11 -17.36 4.53
N PRO A 206 4.59 -18.31 5.36
CA PRO A 206 4.19 -18.40 6.76
C PRO A 206 4.37 -17.06 7.48
N GLY A 207 3.32 -16.56 8.13
CA GLY A 207 3.28 -15.25 8.76
C GLY A 207 2.98 -14.08 7.81
N GLY A 208 2.87 -14.32 6.50
CA GLY A 208 2.41 -13.33 5.52
C GLY A 208 0.97 -12.89 5.81
N LEU A 209 0.59 -11.73 5.29
CA LEU A 209 -0.67 -11.07 5.64
C LEU A 209 -1.59 -10.97 4.42
N LEU A 210 -2.85 -11.33 4.63
CA LEU A 210 -3.97 -11.04 3.73
C LEU A 210 -4.77 -9.88 4.31
N VAL A 211 -5.06 -8.87 3.49
CA VAL A 211 -6.05 -7.83 3.79
C VAL A 211 -7.07 -7.79 2.66
N ALA A 212 -8.34 -7.70 3.00
CA ALA A 212 -9.41 -7.50 2.02
C ALA A 212 -10.19 -6.23 2.34
N TYR A 213 -10.60 -5.54 1.28
CA TYR A 213 -11.52 -4.42 1.29
C TYR A 213 -12.90 -4.90 0.84
N VAL A 214 -13.93 -4.68 1.67
CA VAL A 214 -15.30 -5.12 1.38
C VAL A 214 -16.31 -4.02 1.71
N ALA A 215 -17.30 -3.81 0.85
CA ALA A 215 -18.24 -2.70 1.00
C ALA A 215 -19.35 -2.98 2.02
N THR A 216 -19.80 -4.24 2.13
CA THR A 216 -20.96 -4.61 2.94
C THR A 216 -20.60 -5.45 4.17
N THR A 217 -21.44 -5.38 5.19
CA THR A 217 -21.34 -6.23 6.38
C THR A 217 -21.57 -7.72 6.07
N THR A 218 -22.35 -8.03 5.03
CA THR A 218 -22.55 -9.42 4.58
C THR A 218 -21.30 -10.00 3.94
N GLN A 219 -20.60 -9.23 3.10
CA GLN A 219 -19.30 -9.62 2.55
C GLN A 219 -18.27 -9.79 3.67
N LEU A 220 -18.24 -8.84 4.62
CA LEU A 220 -17.36 -8.90 5.79
C LEU A 220 -17.59 -10.16 6.63
N SER A 221 -18.86 -10.43 6.97
CA SER A 221 -19.24 -11.59 7.77
C SER A 221 -18.86 -12.88 7.07
N ARG A 222 -19.19 -13.02 5.79
CA ARG A 222 -18.89 -14.24 5.02
C ARG A 222 -17.38 -14.50 4.96
N LEU A 223 -16.60 -13.50 4.57
CA LEU A 223 -15.15 -13.65 4.49
C LEU A 223 -14.54 -14.01 5.86
N ALA A 224 -15.02 -13.39 6.95
CA ALA A 224 -14.52 -13.68 8.28
C ALA A 224 -14.79 -15.14 8.71
N GLU A 225 -16.00 -15.65 8.45
CA GLU A 225 -16.33 -17.05 8.76
C GLU A 225 -15.58 -18.02 7.85
N ASP A 226 -15.52 -17.78 6.54
CA ASP A 226 -14.79 -18.65 5.60
C ASP A 226 -13.28 -18.72 5.94
N ILE A 227 -12.67 -17.62 6.42
CA ILE A 227 -11.27 -17.63 6.90
C ILE A 227 -11.12 -18.46 8.19
N LYS A 228 -12.07 -18.41 9.12
CA LYS A 228 -12.03 -19.19 10.36
C LYS A 228 -12.18 -20.68 10.08
N ASP A 229 -13.13 -21.03 9.20
CA ASP A 229 -13.42 -22.41 8.81
C ASP A 229 -12.24 -23.06 8.08
N ASP A 230 -11.50 -22.28 7.28
CA ASP A 230 -10.31 -22.75 6.57
C ASP A 230 -9.18 -23.19 7.52
N GLY A 231 -9.06 -22.56 8.69
CA GLY A 231 -8.12 -22.96 9.76
C GLY A 231 -6.64 -22.71 9.49
N ARG A 232 -6.24 -22.25 8.29
CA ARG A 232 -4.84 -21.92 7.93
C ARG A 232 -4.42 -20.50 8.30
N TRP A 233 -5.30 -19.76 8.98
CA TRP A 233 -5.17 -18.34 9.24
C TRP A 233 -5.34 -18.02 10.72
N THR A 234 -4.81 -16.87 11.13
CA THR A 234 -5.13 -16.31 12.45
C THR A 234 -6.58 -15.81 12.49
N GLU A 235 -7.09 -15.55 13.69
CA GLU A 235 -8.37 -14.87 13.86
C GLU A 235 -8.42 -13.56 13.04
N PRO A 236 -9.40 -13.36 12.16
CA PRO A 236 -9.52 -12.13 11.39
C PRO A 236 -9.80 -10.92 12.30
N ILE A 237 -9.24 -9.77 11.91
CA ILE A 237 -9.50 -8.48 12.56
C ILE A 237 -10.13 -7.57 11.53
N ALA A 238 -11.29 -7.01 11.85
CA ALA A 238 -12.03 -6.12 10.97
C ALA A 238 -12.20 -4.74 11.60
N TRP A 239 -12.12 -3.69 10.78
CA TRP A 239 -12.34 -2.30 11.20
C TRP A 239 -12.80 -1.43 10.03
N GLU A 240 -13.25 -0.23 10.35
CA GLU A 240 -13.54 0.84 9.39
C GLU A 240 -12.97 2.16 9.92
N THR A 241 -12.83 3.15 9.04
CA THR A 241 -12.34 4.48 9.43
C THR A 241 -13.23 5.59 8.88
N MET A 242 -13.48 6.60 9.72
CA MET A 242 -14.25 7.79 9.37
C MET A 242 -13.34 9.02 9.40
N VAL A 243 -13.37 9.80 8.32
CA VAL A 243 -12.64 11.07 8.22
C VAL A 243 -13.65 12.19 8.15
N ARG A 244 -13.60 13.12 9.11
CA ARG A 244 -14.50 14.28 9.18
C ARG A 244 -13.69 15.57 9.06
N GLY A 245 -13.97 16.32 8.00
CA GLY A 245 -13.37 17.64 7.78
C GLY A 245 -13.81 18.66 8.83
N TRP A 246 -13.02 19.72 8.95
CA TRP A 246 -13.28 20.84 9.83
C TRP A 246 -13.24 22.14 9.04
N HIS A 247 -14.25 22.97 9.26
CA HIS A 247 -14.26 24.35 8.84
C HIS A 247 -13.41 25.17 9.82
N LEU A 248 -12.43 25.91 9.30
CA LEU A 248 -11.43 26.65 10.06
C LEU A 248 -11.41 28.12 9.63
N GLU A 249 -12.46 28.87 9.95
CA GLU A 249 -12.58 30.28 9.56
C GLU A 249 -12.78 31.20 10.78
N GLY A 250 -11.72 31.90 11.21
CA GLY A 250 -11.77 32.81 12.36
C GLY A 250 -12.30 32.12 13.61
N LEU A 251 -13.43 32.59 14.14
CA LEU A 251 -14.12 31.97 15.29
C LEU A 251 -15.03 30.80 14.91
N ALA A 252 -15.33 30.62 13.62
CA ALA A 252 -16.12 29.52 13.10
C ALA A 252 -15.24 28.26 12.91
N VAL A 253 -14.75 27.72 14.02
CA VAL A 253 -14.02 26.44 14.07
C VAL A 253 -14.99 25.34 14.47
N ARG A 254 -15.36 24.48 13.51
CA ARG A 254 -16.33 23.39 13.75
C ARG A 254 -16.17 22.28 12.71
N PRO A 255 -16.71 21.07 12.97
CA PRO A 255 -16.82 20.04 11.94
C PRO A 255 -17.63 20.51 10.71
N ASP A 256 -17.30 19.94 9.56
CA ASP A 256 -18.12 20.09 8.37
C ASP A 256 -19.51 19.47 8.56
N HIS A 257 -20.51 20.08 7.95
CA HIS A 257 -21.91 19.62 8.05
C HIS A 257 -22.17 18.33 7.26
N ARG A 258 -21.29 17.99 6.31
CA ARG A 258 -21.39 16.79 5.47
C ARG A 258 -20.05 16.07 5.49
N MET A 259 -20.11 14.75 5.48
CA MET A 259 -18.95 13.88 5.35
C MET A 259 -19.32 12.63 4.57
N VAL A 260 -18.30 11.95 4.03
CA VAL A 260 -18.47 10.59 3.54
C VAL A 260 -18.55 9.68 4.76
N ALA A 261 -19.74 9.10 4.98
CA ALA A 261 -20.01 8.30 6.16
C ALA A 261 -19.43 6.88 6.06
N HIS A 262 -19.35 6.32 4.86
CA HIS A 262 -18.83 4.96 4.62
C HIS A 262 -18.16 4.86 3.26
N THR A 263 -17.16 3.99 3.19
CA THR A 263 -16.53 3.56 1.93
C THR A 263 -16.49 2.05 1.88
N GLY A 264 -15.89 1.42 2.88
CA GLY A 264 -15.80 -0.01 3.04
C GLY A 264 -15.16 -0.39 4.38
N PHE A 265 -15.20 -1.67 4.68
CA PHE A 265 -14.51 -2.30 5.80
C PHE A 265 -13.18 -2.86 5.33
N LEU A 266 -12.18 -2.83 6.21
CA LEU A 266 -10.95 -3.59 6.06
C LEU A 266 -11.02 -4.80 6.99
N ILE A 267 -10.56 -5.93 6.50
CA ILE A 267 -10.38 -7.15 7.29
C ILE A 267 -9.00 -7.73 6.98
N SER A 268 -8.23 -8.04 8.02
CA SER A 268 -6.90 -8.61 7.89
C SER A 268 -6.76 -9.91 8.66
N THR A 269 -5.88 -10.77 8.17
CA THR A 269 -5.48 -12.01 8.83
C THR A 269 -4.06 -12.40 8.40
N ARG A 270 -3.40 -13.24 9.18
CA ARG A 270 -2.05 -13.75 8.89
C ARG A 270 -2.07 -15.23 8.63
N ARG A 271 -1.26 -15.66 7.68
CA ARG A 271 -1.05 -17.06 7.31
C ARG A 271 -0.32 -17.78 8.43
N LEU A 272 -0.86 -18.90 8.91
CA LEU A 272 -0.18 -19.77 9.87
C LEU A 272 0.96 -20.57 9.19
N ALA A 273 1.86 -21.16 9.97
CA ALA A 273 2.79 -22.14 9.40
C ALA A 273 2.04 -23.44 9.03
N PRO A 274 2.53 -24.23 8.04
CA PRO A 274 1.96 -25.54 7.72
C PRO A 274 1.83 -26.43 8.97
N GLY A 275 0.70 -27.11 9.11
CA GLY A 275 0.43 -28.00 10.26
C GLY A 275 0.21 -27.31 11.61
N THR A 276 0.18 -25.97 11.65
CA THR A 276 -0.08 -25.21 12.89
C THR A 276 -1.56 -24.98 13.08
N VAL A 277 -2.04 -25.25 14.30
CA VAL A 277 -3.39 -24.89 14.75
C VAL A 277 -3.29 -23.64 15.62
N ALA A 278 -4.05 -22.60 15.29
CA ALA A 278 -4.10 -21.41 16.11
C ALA A 278 -4.73 -21.71 17.48
N PRO A 279 -4.24 -21.12 18.58
CA PRO A 279 -4.91 -21.20 19.88
C PRO A 279 -6.34 -20.65 19.79
N THR A 280 -7.33 -21.42 20.24
CA THR A 280 -8.73 -21.00 20.22
C THR A 280 -8.94 -19.78 21.12
N ARG A 281 -9.42 -18.67 20.57
CA ARG A 281 -9.84 -17.52 21.39
C ARG A 281 -11.10 -17.89 22.16
N ARG A 282 -11.00 -18.00 23.48
CA ARG A 282 -12.16 -18.14 24.37
C ARG A 282 -12.91 -16.81 24.45
N ARG A 283 -13.89 -16.57 23.58
CA ARG A 283 -14.92 -15.53 23.75
C ARG A 283 -16.26 -16.20 23.94
N ARG A 284 -17.06 -15.74 24.91
CA ARG A 284 -18.47 -16.16 25.00
C ARG A 284 -19.20 -15.60 23.77
N PRO A 285 -19.75 -16.45 22.90
CA PRO A 285 -20.59 -15.98 21.81
C PRO A 285 -21.80 -15.22 22.36
N ALA A 286 -22.29 -14.22 21.63
CA ALA A 286 -23.60 -13.65 21.94
C ALA A 286 -24.66 -14.78 21.87
N PRO A 287 -25.71 -14.76 22.72
CA PRO A 287 -26.78 -15.75 22.63
C PRO A 287 -27.32 -15.83 21.19
N GLY A 288 -27.27 -17.01 20.57
CA GLY A 288 -27.71 -17.25 19.19
C GLY A 288 -26.68 -16.98 18.09
N ALA A 289 -25.42 -16.68 18.42
CA ALA A 289 -24.35 -16.44 17.43
C ALA A 289 -23.88 -17.71 16.68
N TYR A 290 -24.10 -18.89 17.26
CA TYR A 290 -23.82 -20.18 16.64
C TYR A 290 -25.00 -21.13 16.93
N SER A 291 -25.21 -22.13 16.07
CA SER A 291 -26.26 -23.16 16.24
C SER A 291 -25.97 -24.16 17.38
N GLU A 292 -24.81 -24.09 18.01
CA GLU A 292 -24.37 -24.96 19.11
C GLU A 292 -24.19 -24.21 20.44
N PRO A 293 -24.37 -24.88 21.60
CA PRO A 293 -24.35 -24.23 22.91
C PRO A 293 -22.94 -23.73 23.31
N PRO A 294 -22.80 -22.55 23.97
CA PRO A 294 -21.51 -22.00 24.37
C PRO A 294 -20.76 -22.84 25.41
N VAL A 295 -19.43 -22.86 25.33
CA VAL A 295 -18.54 -23.36 26.39
C VAL A 295 -18.60 -22.43 27.61
N GLU A 296 -18.86 -22.98 28.79
CA GLU A 296 -18.86 -22.22 30.05
C GLU A 296 -17.45 -21.78 30.43
N VAL A 297 -17.29 -20.50 30.79
CA VAL A 297 -16.02 -19.93 31.26
C VAL A 297 -16.24 -19.17 32.56
N ASP A 298 -15.36 -19.41 33.53
CA ASP A 298 -15.38 -18.86 34.90
C ASP A 298 -15.26 -17.31 34.90
N PRO A 299 -16.25 -16.58 35.43
CA PRO A 299 -16.27 -15.12 35.51
C PRO A 299 -15.13 -14.50 36.34
N THR A 300 -14.51 -15.24 37.25
CA THR A 300 -13.48 -14.70 38.16
C THR A 300 -12.17 -14.35 37.47
N ARG A 301 -11.89 -14.94 36.29
CA ARG A 301 -10.68 -14.63 35.49
C ARG A 301 -10.81 -13.39 34.62
N LEU A 302 -12.02 -12.85 34.43
CA LEU A 302 -12.32 -11.77 33.49
C LEU A 302 -11.98 -10.38 34.05
N ALA A 303 -12.00 -10.22 35.37
CA ALA A 303 -11.81 -8.93 36.03
C ALA A 303 -10.33 -8.49 36.09
N GLU A 304 -9.37 -9.41 35.91
CA GLU A 304 -7.94 -9.11 35.96
C GLU A 304 -7.38 -8.48 34.67
N ASP A 305 -8.08 -8.65 33.54
CA ASP A 305 -7.58 -8.29 32.19
C ASP A 305 -7.93 -6.87 31.73
N LEU A 306 -8.83 -6.16 32.42
CA LEU A 306 -9.38 -4.87 31.97
C LEU A 306 -8.72 -3.62 32.58
N GLY A 307 -7.58 -3.77 33.26
CA GLY A 307 -6.86 -2.64 33.86
C GLY A 307 -6.06 -1.81 32.84
N GLU A 308 -6.49 -0.57 32.57
CA GLU A 308 -5.66 0.42 31.88
C GLU A 308 -4.39 0.71 32.71
N ARG A 309 -3.21 0.51 32.11
CA ARG A 309 -1.91 0.69 32.75
C ARG A 309 -1.17 1.88 32.16
N GLU A 310 -0.97 2.93 32.95
CA GLU A 310 0.00 3.98 32.61
C GLU A 310 1.44 3.44 32.52
N VAL A 311 2.21 3.98 31.59
CA VAL A 311 3.56 3.49 31.26
C VAL A 311 4.59 4.03 32.26
N SER A 312 5.06 3.18 33.17
CA SER A 312 6.12 3.58 34.12
C SER A 312 7.50 3.72 33.47
N ALA A 313 8.35 4.59 34.01
CA ALA A 313 9.74 4.77 33.55
C ALA A 313 10.57 3.47 33.57
N LYS A 314 10.24 2.52 34.45
CA LYS A 314 10.85 1.18 34.49
C LYS A 314 10.47 0.35 33.26
N LYS A 315 9.22 0.45 32.80
CA LYS A 315 8.75 -0.19 31.56
C LYS A 315 9.47 0.41 30.35
N ILE A 316 9.65 1.72 30.30
CA ILE A 316 10.41 2.41 29.24
C ILE A 316 11.88 1.92 29.20
N ARG A 317 12.58 1.88 30.34
CA ARG A 317 13.97 1.37 30.39
C ARG A 317 14.07 -0.09 29.97
N ARG A 318 13.08 -0.93 30.33
CA ARG A 318 13.02 -2.34 29.92
C ARG A 318 12.84 -2.46 28.40
N VAL A 319 11.95 -1.67 27.81
CA VAL A 319 11.73 -1.62 26.35
C VAL A 319 13.00 -1.17 25.63
N ARG A 320 13.71 -0.16 26.15
CA ARG A 320 14.99 0.28 25.56
C ARG A 320 16.05 -0.82 25.53
N ARG A 321 16.20 -1.56 26.64
CA ARG A 321 17.13 -2.71 26.71
C ARG A 321 16.72 -3.85 25.77
N ALA A 322 15.42 -4.09 25.61
CA ALA A 322 14.92 -5.08 24.65
C ALA A 322 15.28 -4.68 23.21
N HIS A 323 15.12 -3.41 22.84
CA HIS A 323 15.55 -2.92 21.51
C HIS A 323 17.06 -3.00 21.29
N GLU A 324 17.87 -2.73 22.31
CA GLU A 324 19.34 -2.88 22.25
C GLU A 324 19.73 -4.35 22.02
N ALA A 325 19.07 -5.29 22.70
CA ALA A 325 19.29 -6.72 22.53
C ALA A 325 18.80 -7.25 21.16
N ASP A 326 17.62 -6.81 20.70
CA ASP A 326 17.07 -7.18 19.39
C ASP A 326 17.96 -6.69 18.24
N ARG A 327 18.55 -5.49 18.35
CA ARG A 327 19.52 -5.00 17.37
C ARG A 327 20.77 -5.87 17.33
N ALA A 328 21.35 -6.16 18.50
CA ALA A 328 22.54 -7.02 18.58
C ALA A 328 22.29 -8.42 17.98
N ALA A 329 21.11 -9.00 18.20
CA ALA A 329 20.73 -10.29 17.63
C ALA A 329 20.50 -10.23 16.10
N ARG A 330 19.97 -9.13 15.58
CA ARG A 330 19.82 -8.90 14.13
C ARG A 330 21.17 -8.72 13.44
N ASP A 331 22.07 -7.96 14.04
CA ASP A 331 23.42 -7.73 13.52
C ASP A 331 24.23 -9.04 13.49
N ASP A 332 24.12 -9.89 14.52
CA ASP A 332 24.72 -11.23 14.54
C ASP A 332 24.11 -12.16 13.46
N ARG A 333 22.79 -12.08 13.22
CA ARG A 333 22.13 -12.84 12.14
C ARG A 333 22.55 -12.37 10.74
N ALA A 334 22.73 -11.07 10.55
CA ALA A 334 23.22 -10.49 9.30
C ALA A 334 24.69 -10.87 9.05
N ALA A 335 25.53 -10.85 10.09
CA ALA A 335 26.94 -11.25 10.03
C ALA A 335 27.11 -12.75 9.71
N ARG A 336 26.26 -13.62 10.26
CA ARG A 336 26.26 -15.07 9.96
C ARG A 336 25.76 -15.40 8.54
N HIS A 337 25.15 -14.44 7.84
CA HIS A 337 24.70 -14.60 6.47
C HIS A 337 25.71 -14.07 5.43
N VAL A 338 26.85 -13.51 5.88
CA VAL A 338 27.96 -13.08 5.03
C VAL A 338 29.20 -13.96 5.30
N ASP A 339 29.23 -15.08 4.57
CA ASP A 339 30.35 -15.96 4.18
C ASP A 339 31.17 -16.80 5.20
N PRO A 340 31.64 -17.98 4.74
CA PRO A 340 32.99 -18.01 4.23
C PRO A 340 33.09 -18.54 2.79
N ALA A 341 33.68 -17.74 1.92
CA ALA A 341 34.38 -18.20 0.73
C ALA A 341 35.35 -19.33 1.09
N SER A 342 35.37 -20.37 0.26
CA SER A 342 36.34 -21.48 0.32
C SER A 342 37.75 -21.02 -0.04
N PRO A 343 38.81 -21.71 0.43
CA PRO A 343 40.19 -21.35 0.15
C PRO A 343 40.63 -21.96 -1.18
N ASP A 344 40.85 -21.15 -2.21
CA ASP A 344 41.68 -21.56 -3.34
C ASP A 344 43.14 -21.33 -2.99
N ALA A 345 43.78 -22.43 -2.58
CA ALA A 345 45.21 -22.62 -2.71
C ALA A 345 45.47 -23.14 -4.14
N ASP A 346 46.09 -22.32 -4.97
CA ASP A 346 47.04 -22.80 -5.99
C ASP A 346 48.00 -21.66 -6.31
N SER A 347 49.05 -21.58 -5.50
CA SER A 347 50.29 -20.90 -5.83
C SER A 347 51.03 -21.73 -6.89
N VAL A 348 51.06 -21.24 -8.12
CA VAL A 348 51.91 -21.75 -9.19
C VAL A 348 53.39 -21.57 -8.78
N PRO A 349 54.24 -22.61 -8.88
CA PRO A 349 55.67 -22.45 -8.62
C PRO A 349 56.32 -21.72 -9.81
N ILE A 350 57.11 -20.70 -9.51
CA ILE A 350 58.00 -20.05 -10.47
C ILE A 350 59.10 -21.06 -10.81
N VAL A 351 59.16 -21.47 -12.07
CA VAL A 351 60.29 -22.22 -12.63
C VAL A 351 61.35 -21.19 -12.99
N GLU A 352 62.54 -21.30 -12.38
CA GLU A 352 63.75 -20.61 -12.82
C GLU A 352 64.18 -21.19 -14.17
N GLU A 353 64.16 -20.38 -15.22
CA GLU A 353 64.87 -20.68 -16.47
C GLU A 353 66.36 -20.38 -16.28
N GLU A 354 67.17 -21.44 -16.22
CA GLU A 354 68.59 -21.37 -16.56
C GLU A 354 68.74 -21.03 -18.04
N VAL A 355 69.39 -19.90 -18.33
CA VAL A 355 69.93 -19.56 -19.64
C VAL A 355 71.29 -20.25 -19.77
N PRO A 356 71.53 -21.10 -20.79
CA PRO A 356 72.89 -21.50 -21.15
C PRO A 356 73.52 -20.47 -22.10
N ASP A 357 74.83 -20.30 -21.92
CA ASP A 357 75.76 -19.47 -22.70
C ASP A 357 75.57 -19.58 -24.22
N GLU A 358 75.50 -18.40 -24.89
CA GLU A 358 76.33 -18.02 -26.06
C GLU A 358 76.21 -16.52 -26.38
#